data_AF-A0A132H307-F1
#
_entry.id   AF-A0A132H307-F1
#
_cell.length_a   1.000
_cell.length_b   1.000
_cell.length_c   1.000
_cell.angle_alpha   90.00
_cell.angle_beta   90.00
_cell.angle_gamma   90.00
#
_symmetry.space_group_name_H-M   'P 1'
#
loop_
_entity.id
_entity.type
_entity.pdbx_description
1 polymer ?
#
loop_
_entity_poly.entity_id
_entity_poly.type
_entity_poly.pdbx_seq_one_letter_code
_entity_poly.pdbx_strand_id
1 'polypeptide(L)'
;MENKEMNSAVESESNEQSAYVSSELVDLGIQDNIRNDQTKTTSDTSGIQPVMKWNWGAFVLPFWWCLFSYCYWQLLLCLPYVNIIGRFIVAAKGNEWSWKTGKWKDADYFNKTQKTWNKAGIIFLIIILLLIAAFVISDLFRVRY
;
A
#
# COMPACT_ATOMS: atom_id res chain seq x y z
N MET A 1 22.32 36.29 -38.39
CA MET A 1 20.99 36.80 -37.98
C MET A 1 19.87 35.98 -38.61
N GLU A 2 20.04 35.50 -39.84
CA GLU A 2 19.11 34.65 -40.61
C GLU A 2 18.67 33.33 -39.92
N ASN A 3 19.55 32.66 -39.18
CA ASN A 3 19.25 31.36 -38.56
C ASN A 3 18.33 31.45 -37.32
N LYS A 4 18.11 32.65 -36.76
CA LYS A 4 17.23 32.84 -35.59
C LYS A 4 15.77 33.07 -36.00
N GLU A 5 15.57 33.80 -37.10
CA GLU A 5 14.24 34.10 -37.64
C GLU A 5 13.59 32.87 -38.29
N MET A 6 14.39 32.06 -38.98
CA MET A 6 13.93 30.79 -39.58
C MET A 6 13.45 29.80 -38.51
N ASN A 7 14.13 29.70 -37.37
CA ASN A 7 13.69 28.84 -36.27
C ASN A 7 12.41 29.36 -35.62
N SER A 8 12.26 30.68 -35.46
CA SER A 8 11.01 31.24 -34.91
C SER A 8 9.81 31.09 -35.84
N ALA A 9 10.02 31.14 -37.17
CA ALA A 9 8.96 30.94 -38.15
C ALA A 9 8.48 29.48 -38.19
N VAL A 10 9.42 28.53 -38.17
CA VAL A 10 9.13 27.08 -38.09
C VAL A 10 8.38 26.75 -36.79
N GLU A 11 8.74 27.40 -35.69
CA GLU A 11 8.09 27.17 -34.40
C GLU A 11 6.67 27.76 -34.37
N SER A 12 6.44 28.92 -35.00
CA SER A 12 5.09 29.49 -35.14
C SER A 12 4.15 28.63 -35.99
N GLU A 13 4.65 28.09 -37.11
CA GLU A 13 3.86 27.21 -37.98
C GLU A 13 3.51 25.88 -37.27
N SER A 14 4.46 25.34 -36.50
CA SER A 14 4.23 24.10 -35.75
C SER A 14 3.16 24.26 -34.65
N ASN A 15 3.11 25.43 -34.02
CA ASN A 15 2.17 25.75 -32.95
C ASN A 15 0.76 26.01 -33.50
N GLU A 16 0.66 26.68 -34.66
CA GLU A 16 -0.61 26.92 -35.35
C GLU A 16 -1.23 25.60 -35.85
N GLN A 17 -0.41 24.69 -36.38
CA GLN A 17 -0.86 23.37 -36.80
C GLN A 17 -1.39 22.54 -35.62
N SER A 18 -0.75 22.65 -34.44
CA SER A 18 -1.19 21.97 -33.21
C SER A 18 -2.52 22.52 -32.69
N ALA A 19 -2.75 23.83 -32.81
CA ALA A 19 -4.00 24.47 -32.44
C ALA A 19 -5.16 24.06 -33.36
N TYR A 20 -4.92 23.95 -34.67
CA TYR A 20 -5.91 23.49 -35.64
C TYR A 20 -6.36 22.04 -35.35
N VAL A 21 -5.40 21.12 -35.19
CA VAL A 21 -5.69 19.71 -34.87
C VAL A 21 -6.46 19.58 -33.56
N SER A 22 -6.10 20.37 -32.54
CA SER A 22 -6.80 20.35 -31.24
C SER A 22 -8.26 20.79 -31.36
N SER A 23 -8.55 21.79 -32.20
CA SER A 23 -9.92 22.25 -32.46
C SER A 23 -10.76 21.25 -33.25
N GLU A 24 -10.14 20.54 -34.20
CA GLU A 24 -10.80 19.49 -34.99
C GLU A 24 -11.20 18.28 -34.13
N LEU A 25 -10.34 17.89 -33.18
CA LEU A 25 -10.62 16.80 -32.24
C LEU A 25 -11.76 17.12 -31.24
N VAL A 26 -12.02 18.41 -30.99
CA VAL A 26 -13.16 18.87 -30.17
C VAL A 26 -14.45 18.78 -30.96
N ASP A 27 -14.44 19.17 -32.24
CA ASP A 27 -15.62 19.13 -33.11
C ASP A 27 -16.06 17.69 -33.45
N LEU A 28 -15.10 16.77 -33.51
CA LEU A 28 -15.37 15.33 -33.70
C LEU A 28 -15.85 14.59 -32.44
N GLY A 29 -15.94 15.27 -31.28
CA GLY A 29 -16.39 14.66 -30.02
C GLY A 29 -15.47 13.55 -29.47
N ILE A 30 -14.23 13.47 -29.95
CA ILE A 30 -13.28 12.39 -29.58
C ILE A 30 -12.57 12.69 -28.25
N GLN A 31 -12.50 13.95 -27.82
CA GLN A 31 -11.83 14.35 -26.57
C GLN A 31 -12.41 13.68 -25.31
N ASP A 32 -13.70 13.35 -25.30
CA ASP A 32 -14.40 12.89 -24.09
C ASP A 32 -14.06 11.44 -23.74
N ASN A 33 -13.69 10.64 -24.74
CA ASN A 33 -13.33 9.23 -24.56
C ASN A 33 -11.92 9.06 -23.98
N ILE A 34 -11.00 9.99 -24.27
CA ILE A 34 -9.63 9.96 -23.76
C ILE A 34 -9.58 10.36 -22.28
N ARG A 35 -10.47 11.26 -21.82
CA ARG A 35 -10.55 11.67 -20.40
C ARG A 35 -11.06 10.55 -19.48
N ASN A 36 -11.92 9.67 -20.00
CA ASN A 36 -12.59 8.67 -19.17
C ASN A 36 -11.79 7.36 -19.01
N ASP A 37 -10.88 7.05 -19.92
CA ASP A 37 -10.02 5.85 -19.84
C ASP A 37 -8.92 5.96 -18.75
N GLN A 38 -8.57 7.19 -18.36
CA GLN A 38 -7.67 7.46 -17.23
C GLN A 38 -8.28 7.14 -15.85
N THR A 39 -9.58 6.80 -15.78
CA THR A 39 -10.24 6.52 -14.48
C THR A 39 -10.37 5.03 -14.16
N LYS A 40 -9.93 4.12 -15.05
CA LYS A 40 -10.19 2.70 -14.84
C LYS A 40 -9.05 1.71 -15.05
N THR A 41 -7.89 2.11 -15.57
CA THR A 41 -6.84 1.11 -15.86
C THR A 41 -5.39 1.61 -15.82
N THR A 42 -4.96 2.27 -14.73
CA THR A 42 -3.53 2.42 -14.35
C THR A 42 -3.50 2.66 -12.82
N SER A 43 -2.97 1.79 -11.98
CA SER A 43 -1.58 1.87 -11.50
C SER A 43 -0.94 3.26 -11.73
N ASP A 44 -1.37 4.26 -10.97
CA ASP A 44 -0.74 5.58 -10.80
C ASP A 44 0.72 5.42 -10.27
N THR A 45 1.69 5.35 -11.17
CA THR A 45 3.10 5.08 -10.83
C THR A 45 3.90 6.35 -10.44
N SER A 46 3.28 7.43 -9.96
CA SER A 46 4.06 8.59 -9.49
C SER A 46 3.51 9.37 -8.28
N GLY A 47 2.43 8.91 -7.65
CA GLY A 47 1.83 9.62 -6.50
C GLY A 47 0.96 8.81 -5.52
N ILE A 48 0.78 7.49 -5.69
CA ILE A 48 -0.10 6.71 -4.81
C ILE A 48 0.60 6.39 -3.50
N GLN A 49 0.12 7.03 -2.43
CA GLN A 49 0.40 6.60 -1.07
C GLN A 49 -0.16 5.17 -0.87
N PRO A 50 0.61 4.22 -0.31
CA PRO A 50 0.08 2.89 -0.03
C PRO A 50 -1.09 2.96 0.94
N VAL A 51 -2.00 1.99 0.86
CA VAL A 51 -3.20 1.98 1.68
C VAL A 51 -2.81 1.48 3.08
N MET A 52 -2.67 2.43 4.00
CA MET A 52 -2.34 2.15 5.40
C MET A 52 -3.58 1.65 6.12
N LYS A 53 -3.73 0.33 6.18
CA LYS A 53 -4.81 -0.36 6.90
C LYS A 53 -4.30 -1.05 8.14
N TRP A 54 -5.21 -1.39 9.05
CA TRP A 54 -4.94 -2.26 10.18
C TRP A 54 -4.36 -3.60 9.71
N ASN A 55 -3.28 -4.05 10.35
CA ASN A 55 -2.65 -5.35 10.08
C ASN A 55 -2.74 -6.29 11.29
N TRP A 56 -3.59 -7.31 11.18
CA TRP A 56 -3.74 -8.37 12.16
C TRP A 56 -2.46 -9.21 12.35
N GLY A 57 -1.63 -9.34 11.31
CA GLY A 57 -0.32 -10.01 11.39
C GLY A 57 0.66 -9.27 12.30
N ALA A 58 0.68 -7.94 12.24
CA ALA A 58 1.51 -7.12 13.11
C ALA A 58 1.07 -7.19 14.59
N PHE A 59 -0.22 -7.42 14.84
CA PHE A 59 -0.77 -7.60 16.19
C PHE A 59 -0.45 -8.97 16.79
N VAL A 60 -0.65 -10.04 16.01
CA VAL A 60 -0.53 -11.43 16.50
C VAL A 60 0.92 -11.91 16.50
N LEU A 61 1.70 -11.56 15.46
CA LEU A 61 3.09 -11.97 15.29
C LEU A 61 4.01 -10.76 15.02
N PRO A 62 4.17 -9.85 15.99
CA PRO A 62 4.96 -8.63 15.81
C PRO A 62 6.42 -8.94 15.44
N PHE A 63 7.01 -9.99 16.01
CA PHE A 63 8.39 -10.38 15.73
C PHE A 63 8.65 -10.67 14.25
N TRP A 64 7.88 -11.62 13.70
CA TRP A 64 8.02 -12.04 12.30
C TRP A 64 7.63 -10.91 11.35
N TRP A 65 6.56 -10.18 11.66
CA TRP A 65 6.14 -9.07 10.84
C TRP A 65 7.20 -7.96 10.77
N CYS A 66 7.84 -7.60 11.89
CA CYS A 66 8.90 -6.56 11.91
C CYS A 66 10.11 -6.91 11.05
N LEU A 67 10.50 -8.19 11.03
CA LEU A 67 11.61 -8.67 10.22
C LEU A 67 11.34 -8.45 8.72
N PHE A 68 10.12 -8.72 8.27
CA PHE A 68 9.70 -8.53 6.88
C PHE A 68 9.32 -7.10 6.53
N SER A 69 8.92 -6.28 7.53
CA SER A 69 8.55 -4.88 7.31
C SER A 69 9.72 -3.89 7.42
N TYR A 70 10.96 -4.39 7.62
CA TYR A 70 12.20 -3.62 7.73
C TYR A 70 12.18 -2.50 8.77
N CYS A 71 11.32 -2.61 9.77
CA CYS A 71 11.05 -1.52 10.68
C CYS A 71 11.53 -1.93 12.09
N TYR A 72 12.85 -1.84 12.26
CA TYR A 72 13.60 -2.40 13.40
C TYR A 72 13.29 -1.72 14.74
N TRP A 73 12.73 -0.50 14.76
CA TRP A 73 12.28 0.14 16.01
C TRP A 73 11.20 -0.67 16.73
N GLN A 74 10.42 -1.46 16.00
CA GLN A 74 9.37 -2.30 16.59
C GLN A 74 9.89 -3.63 17.16
N LEU A 75 11.13 -4.03 16.88
CA LEU A 75 11.75 -5.18 17.56
C LEU A 75 11.92 -4.93 19.07
N LEU A 76 12.10 -3.67 19.50
CA LEU A 76 12.11 -3.31 20.93
C LEU A 76 10.74 -3.53 21.62
N LEU A 77 9.64 -3.46 20.86
CA LEU A 77 8.28 -3.71 21.37
C LEU A 77 7.97 -5.21 21.51
N CYS A 78 8.89 -6.08 21.08
CA CYS A 78 8.74 -7.54 21.15
C CYS A 78 8.89 -8.10 22.57
N LEU A 79 9.23 -7.28 23.58
CA LEU A 79 9.12 -7.69 24.98
C LEU A 79 7.64 -7.85 25.37
N PRO A 80 7.17 -9.07 25.67
CA PRO A 80 5.75 -9.38 25.84
C PRO A 80 5.07 -8.58 26.96
N TYR A 81 5.83 -8.18 27.98
CA TYR A 81 5.35 -7.49 29.19
C TYR A 81 5.27 -5.96 29.09
N VAL A 82 5.99 -5.33 28.16
CA VAL A 82 6.11 -3.85 28.16
C VAL A 82 5.07 -3.17 27.26
N ASN A 83 4.46 -3.87 26.30
CA ASN A 83 3.83 -3.18 25.16
C ASN A 83 2.53 -3.79 24.61
N ILE A 84 1.52 -4.08 25.45
CA ILE A 84 0.15 -4.33 24.94
C ILE A 84 -0.33 -3.15 24.10
N ILE A 85 -0.20 -1.93 24.63
CA ILE A 85 -0.59 -0.69 23.94
C ILE A 85 0.27 -0.46 22.69
N GLY A 86 1.58 -0.72 22.79
CA GLY A 86 2.50 -0.64 21.66
C GLY A 86 2.09 -1.57 20.50
N ARG A 87 1.56 -2.76 20.78
CA ARG A 87 1.06 -3.68 19.73
C ARG A 87 -0.12 -3.10 18.95
N PHE A 88 -1.04 -2.37 19.61
CA PHE A 88 -2.13 -1.68 18.91
C PHE A 88 -1.61 -0.54 18.03
N ILE A 89 -0.66 0.24 18.54
CA ILE A 89 -0.02 1.33 17.77
C ILE A 89 0.69 0.76 16.54
N VAL A 90 1.41 -0.34 16.68
CA VAL A 90 2.09 -1.01 15.56
C VAL A 90 1.11 -1.62 14.58
N ALA A 91 0.00 -2.21 15.04
CA ALA A 91 -1.01 -2.77 14.15
C ALA A 91 -1.75 -1.69 13.33
N ALA A 92 -1.87 -0.47 13.86
CA ALA A 92 -2.47 0.67 13.16
C ALA A 92 -1.45 1.46 12.30
N LYS A 93 -0.30 1.84 12.88
CA LYS A 93 0.71 2.74 12.28
C LYS A 93 1.97 2.03 11.77
N GLY A 94 2.16 0.74 12.04
CA GLY A 94 3.34 0.00 11.59
C GLY A 94 3.49 0.01 10.07
N ASN A 95 2.38 -0.08 9.34
CA ASN A 95 2.40 0.01 7.87
C ASN A 95 2.93 1.36 7.39
N GLU A 96 2.58 2.46 8.05
CA GLU A 96 3.08 3.80 7.76
C GLU A 96 4.60 3.88 7.98
N TRP A 97 5.07 3.34 9.10
CA TRP A 97 6.50 3.34 9.44
C TRP A 97 7.32 2.48 8.49
N SER A 98 6.81 1.31 8.11
CA SER A 98 7.45 0.44 7.13
C SER A 98 7.55 1.08 5.75
N TRP A 99 6.53 1.87 5.37
CA TRP A 99 6.58 2.64 4.14
C TRP A 99 7.64 3.75 4.18
N LYS A 100 7.72 4.47 5.29
CA LYS A 100 8.71 5.54 5.53
C LYS A 100 10.16 5.07 5.49
N THR A 101 10.43 3.78 5.67
CA THR A 101 11.78 3.22 5.56
C THR A 101 12.36 3.26 4.14
N GLY A 102 11.52 3.48 3.11
CA GLY A 102 11.98 3.68 1.73
C GLY A 102 12.63 2.46 1.06
N LYS A 103 12.52 1.27 1.67
CA LYS A 103 13.11 0.03 1.14
C LYS A 103 12.21 -0.71 0.13
N TRP A 104 10.99 -0.23 -0.08
CA TRP A 104 10.01 -0.86 -0.96
C TRP A 104 10.11 -0.29 -2.37
N LYS A 105 10.13 -1.17 -3.38
CA LYS A 105 10.24 -0.78 -4.79
C LYS A 105 8.97 -0.12 -5.34
N ASP A 106 7.81 -0.67 -4.97
CA ASP A 106 6.49 -0.25 -5.47
C ASP A 106 5.43 -0.28 -4.36
N ALA A 107 4.51 0.69 -4.39
CA ALA A 107 3.37 0.75 -3.46
C ALA A 107 2.43 -0.46 -3.60
N ASP A 108 2.28 -1.00 -4.81
CA ASP A 108 1.46 -2.19 -5.06
C ASP A 108 2.08 -3.46 -4.50
N TYR A 109 3.39 -3.61 -4.61
CA TYR A 109 4.11 -4.73 -4.02
C TYR A 109 4.00 -4.72 -2.49
N PHE A 110 4.11 -3.53 -1.89
CA PHE A 110 3.88 -3.32 -0.47
C PHE A 110 2.44 -3.71 -0.07
N ASN A 111 1.42 -3.19 -0.76
CA ASN A 111 0.02 -3.49 -0.46
C ASN A 111 -0.31 -4.99 -0.56
N LYS A 112 0.22 -5.69 -1.58
CA LYS A 112 0.05 -7.15 -1.72
C LYS A 112 0.67 -7.89 -0.54
N THR A 113 1.88 -7.51 -0.15
CA THR A 113 2.59 -8.11 0.99
C THR A 113 1.81 -7.89 2.28
N GLN A 114 1.36 -6.66 2.55
CA GLN A 114 0.58 -6.35 3.75
C GLN A 114 -0.76 -7.09 3.80
N LYS A 115 -1.44 -7.28 2.66
CA LYS A 115 -2.66 -8.10 2.59
C LYS A 115 -2.41 -9.57 2.96
N THR A 116 -1.32 -10.15 2.47
CA THR A 116 -0.92 -11.53 2.81
C THR A 116 -0.65 -11.67 4.30
N TRP A 117 0.10 -10.73 4.89
CA TRP A 117 0.38 -10.71 6.33
C TRP A 117 -0.88 -10.50 7.18
N ASN A 118 -1.78 -9.64 6.73
CA ASN A 118 -3.05 -9.43 7.40
C ASN A 118 -3.89 -10.71 7.43
N LYS A 119 -3.95 -11.43 6.31
CA LYS A 119 -4.65 -12.72 6.23
C LYS A 119 -3.98 -13.78 7.11
N ALA A 120 -2.64 -13.86 7.08
CA ALA A 120 -1.87 -14.79 7.91
C ALA A 120 -2.09 -14.55 9.41
N GLY A 121 -2.13 -13.28 9.83
CA GLY A 121 -2.42 -12.90 11.22
C GLY A 121 -3.80 -13.36 11.70
N ILE A 122 -4.83 -13.17 10.87
CA ILE A 122 -6.19 -13.64 11.19
C ILE A 122 -6.22 -15.16 11.33
N ILE A 123 -5.61 -15.89 10.38
CA ILE A 123 -5.54 -17.36 10.43
C ILE A 123 -4.86 -17.83 11.72
N PHE A 124 -3.72 -17.23 12.08
CA PHE A 124 -3.02 -17.55 13.32
C PHE A 124 -3.84 -17.24 14.57
N LEU A 125 -4.56 -16.12 14.59
CA LEU A 125 -5.44 -15.74 15.70
C LEU A 125 -6.51 -16.81 15.94
N ILE A 126 -7.14 -17.29 14.86
CA ILE A 126 -8.14 -18.35 14.92
C ILE A 126 -7.55 -19.65 15.48
N ILE A 127 -6.36 -20.06 15.00
CA ILE A 127 -5.68 -21.26 15.48
C ILE A 127 -5.38 -21.16 16.98
N ILE A 128 -4.82 -20.03 17.43
CA ILE A 128 -4.51 -19.81 18.85
C ILE A 128 -5.77 -19.89 19.70
N LEU A 129 -6.87 -19.27 19.25
CA LEU A 129 -8.14 -19.31 19.97
C LEU A 129 -8.69 -20.73 20.12
N LEU A 130 -8.61 -21.54 19.05
CA LEU A 130 -9.03 -22.94 19.09
C LEU A 130 -8.16 -23.78 20.03
N LEU A 131 -6.84 -23.56 20.06
CA LEU A 131 -5.94 -24.26 20.97
C LEU A 131 -6.22 -23.89 22.44
N ILE A 132 -6.45 -22.61 22.74
CA ILE A 132 -6.83 -22.17 24.09
C ILE A 132 -8.16 -22.81 24.50
N ALA A 133 -9.16 -22.80 23.63
CA ALA A 133 -10.45 -23.43 23.91
C ALA A 133 -10.30 -24.94 24.18
N ALA A 134 -9.55 -25.66 23.34
CA ALA A 134 -9.28 -27.08 23.53
C ALA A 134 -8.54 -27.35 24.84
N PHE A 135 -7.55 -26.52 25.20
CA PHE A 135 -6.83 -26.62 26.46
C PHE A 135 -7.75 -26.42 27.67
N VAL A 136 -8.60 -25.37 27.66
CA VAL A 136 -9.57 -25.08 28.73
C VAL A 136 -10.58 -26.22 28.86
N ILE A 137 -11.08 -26.75 27.75
CA ILE A 137 -12.01 -27.91 27.77
C ILE A 137 -11.30 -29.13 28.36
N SER A 138 -10.08 -29.44 27.90
CA SER A 138 -9.29 -30.56 28.43
C SER A 138 -9.04 -30.42 29.93
N ASP A 139 -8.75 -29.22 30.42
CA ASP A 139 -8.51 -28.94 31.84
C ASP A 139 -9.80 -29.08 32.66
N LEU A 140 -10.93 -28.56 32.15
CA LEU A 140 -12.25 -28.75 32.76
C LEU A 140 -12.64 -30.23 32.88
N PHE A 141 -12.39 -31.02 31.83
CA PHE A 141 -12.60 -32.47 31.89
C PHE A 141 -11.66 -33.14 32.89
N ARG A 142 -10.40 -32.71 32.98
CA ARG A 142 -9.44 -33.28 33.94
C ARG A 142 -9.74 -32.93 35.41
N VAL A 143 -10.34 -31.77 35.68
CA VAL A 143 -10.70 -31.34 37.05
C VAL A 143 -12.01 -31.97 37.52
N ARG A 144 -12.91 -32.31 36.59
CA ARG A 144 -14.26 -32.80 36.91
C ARG A 144 -14.34 -34.30 37.21
N TYR A 145 -13.35 -35.09 36.80
CA TYR A 145 -13.26 -36.55 36.93
C TYR A 145 -11.97 -36.96 37.63
#